data_AF-A0A315W564-F1
#
_entry.id   AF-A0A315W564-F1
#
_cell.length_a   1.000
_cell.length_b   1.000
_cell.length_c   1.000
_cell.angle_alpha   90.00
_cell.angle_beta   90.00
_cell.angle_gamma   90.00
#
_symmetry.space_group_name_H-M   'P 1'
#
loop_
_entity.id
_entity.type
_entity.pdbx_description
1 polymer ?
#
loop_
_entity_poly.entity_id
_entity_poly.type
_entity_poly.pdbx_seq_one_letter_code
_entity_poly.pdbx_strand_id
1 'polypeptide(L)'
;FGLDVQQVLESGKTDVGGTRSNAYKFASRRSKEDRYTFSTHSITCSHYRFRVSSTPELSIDFKRQSENLPSHYNSSTAHEYGDLINTFGTHYFRLVILGGQLKRLTSSRSCLSSLNGLSSSEVHSCLSTGVAVGLGKKQLASALNSCKNVLQNLDSSTNFSTGLHQHYTEVSGGDGWLGEFSISKNDSMSYTKWLLSLVNTPDVVSFSLRPLYQLVPGKLQKAGMKAAIEHYLLDNAVKKSSREPHCETTTPNLSSNCCPLHASRGTLSVNIIQGYNITGDFSGRTECFVHIWYGSTKQSTHMIKSNNPKFNENFDFGKVDTNNVLRVEVWDKDLFYDQFLGDCRWNPTPGTHHVKCSIKSGRLEFTYTLTCDPYLTGDRLALKIEVWDEDWKYDDLLGSCEKYLIPGTHTFKCKATRGGVEVKYTLTCDPYLIGEKCSRYQPSP
;
A
#
# COMPACT_ATOMS: atom_id res chain seq x y z
N PHE A 1 -11.39 -4.45 -32.23
CA PHE A 1 -12.18 -3.21 -32.45
C PHE A 1 -12.56 -2.96 -33.92
N GLY A 2 -12.15 -3.76 -34.92
CA GLY A 2 -12.61 -3.57 -36.31
C GLY A 2 -12.23 -2.23 -36.95
N LEU A 3 -11.34 -1.48 -36.31
CA LEU A 3 -10.69 -0.25 -36.73
C LEU A 3 -9.18 -0.53 -36.78
N ASP A 4 -8.48 0.06 -37.74
CA ASP A 4 -7.01 -0.07 -37.90
C ASP A 4 -6.21 0.70 -36.84
N VAL A 5 -6.86 1.22 -35.79
CA VAL A 5 -6.22 1.89 -34.65
C VAL A 5 -5.19 0.97 -33.97
N GLN A 6 -5.42 -0.35 -33.98
CA GLN A 6 -4.46 -1.33 -33.46
C GLN A 6 -3.18 -1.45 -34.30
N GLN A 7 -3.23 -1.03 -35.57
CA GLN A 7 -2.12 -1.02 -36.52
C GLN A 7 -1.32 0.29 -36.47
N VAL A 8 -1.99 1.41 -36.12
CA VAL A 8 -1.39 2.75 -35.99
C VAL A 8 -0.72 2.97 -34.62
N LEU A 9 -1.24 2.33 -33.58
CA LEU A 9 -0.60 2.32 -32.26
C LEU A 9 0.63 1.41 -32.31
N GLU A 10 1.80 1.93 -31.93
CA GLU A 10 3.02 1.12 -31.72
C GLU A 10 2.65 -0.16 -30.97
N SER A 11 2.66 -1.27 -31.69
CA SER A 11 2.11 -2.57 -31.32
C SER A 11 2.22 -2.85 -29.81
N GLY A 12 1.10 -2.66 -29.10
CA GLY A 12 0.94 -3.06 -27.69
C GLY A 12 1.33 -2.04 -26.61
N LYS A 13 1.84 -0.84 -26.92
CA LYS A 13 2.30 0.15 -25.91
C LYS A 13 1.23 1.08 -25.35
N THR A 14 0.00 1.03 -25.85
CA THR A 14 -1.09 1.94 -25.45
C THR A 14 -2.39 1.17 -25.33
N ASP A 15 -3.18 1.49 -24.30
CA ASP A 15 -4.56 1.01 -24.15
C ASP A 15 -5.54 2.09 -24.63
N VAL A 16 -6.56 1.68 -25.39
CA VAL A 16 -7.60 2.58 -25.94
C VAL A 16 -9.01 2.23 -25.46
N GLY A 17 -9.22 0.99 -25.00
CA GLY A 17 -10.52 0.55 -24.49
C GLY A 17 -10.65 0.81 -22.99
N GLY A 18 -11.73 1.48 -22.58
CA GLY A 18 -12.08 1.63 -21.16
C GLY A 18 -11.16 2.53 -20.33
N THR A 19 -10.27 3.31 -20.97
CA THR A 19 -9.31 4.23 -20.33
C THR A 19 -9.96 5.36 -19.52
N ARG A 20 -11.26 5.60 -19.69
CA ARG A 20 -12.05 6.58 -18.92
C ARG A 20 -13.12 5.94 -18.04
N SER A 21 -13.14 4.62 -17.93
CA SER A 21 -14.08 3.89 -17.07
C SER A 21 -13.88 4.25 -15.60
N ASN A 22 -14.94 4.11 -14.80
CA ASN A 22 -14.84 4.32 -13.36
C ASN A 22 -13.90 3.29 -12.69
N ALA A 23 -13.87 2.05 -13.18
CA ALA A 23 -12.88 1.06 -12.80
C ALA A 23 -11.43 1.53 -13.06
N TYR A 24 -11.16 2.12 -14.24
CA TYR A 24 -9.85 2.70 -14.55
C TYR A 24 -9.53 3.89 -13.63
N LYS A 25 -10.48 4.81 -13.39
CA LYS A 25 -10.30 5.94 -12.46
C LYS A 25 -9.96 5.46 -11.05
N PHE A 26 -10.67 4.44 -10.56
CA PHE A 26 -10.39 3.78 -9.29
C PHE A 26 -8.97 3.21 -9.26
N ALA A 27 -8.60 2.38 -10.25
CA ALA A 27 -7.28 1.78 -10.32
C ALA A 27 -6.16 2.84 -10.39
N SER A 28 -6.33 3.87 -11.24
CA SER A 28 -5.39 4.97 -11.39
C SER A 28 -5.19 5.76 -10.10
N ARG A 29 -6.27 6.06 -9.37
CA ARG A 29 -6.19 6.72 -8.07
C ARG A 29 -5.39 5.89 -7.06
N ARG A 30 -5.68 4.59 -6.96
CA ARG A 30 -4.96 3.68 -6.05
C ARG A 30 -3.48 3.59 -6.41
N SER A 31 -3.15 3.41 -7.67
CA SER A 31 -1.75 3.35 -8.13
C SER A 31 -0.96 4.64 -7.90
N LYS A 32 -1.61 5.79 -7.69
CA LYS A 32 -0.95 7.04 -7.27
C LYS A 32 -0.75 7.16 -5.76
N GLU A 33 -1.55 6.46 -4.96
CA GLU A 33 -1.53 6.51 -3.49
C GLU A 33 -0.43 5.61 -2.91
N ASP A 34 -0.24 4.42 -3.47
CA ASP A 34 0.71 3.41 -3.02
C ASP A 34 0.91 2.37 -4.14
N ARG A 35 1.75 1.37 -3.89
CA ARG A 35 1.86 0.20 -4.74
C ARG A 35 0.73 -0.79 -4.47
N TYR A 36 -0.09 -1.02 -5.49
CA TYR A 36 -1.23 -1.94 -5.43
C TYR A 36 -1.11 -3.10 -6.42
N THR A 37 -1.67 -4.23 -6.01
CA THR A 37 -2.03 -5.34 -6.89
C THR A 37 -3.54 -5.34 -7.06
N PHE A 38 -4.02 -5.61 -8.26
CA PHE A 38 -5.45 -5.63 -8.56
C PHE A 38 -5.94 -7.06 -8.80
N SER A 39 -7.06 -7.42 -8.17
CA SER A 39 -7.78 -8.66 -8.40
C SER A 39 -9.16 -8.35 -8.97
N THR A 40 -9.52 -8.97 -10.09
CA THR A 40 -10.85 -8.81 -10.69
C THR A 40 -11.64 -10.10 -10.51
N HIS A 41 -12.83 -9.99 -9.94
CA HIS A 41 -13.79 -11.08 -9.78
C HIS A 41 -15.05 -10.72 -10.53
N SER A 42 -15.55 -11.61 -11.37
CA SER A 42 -16.73 -11.35 -12.19
C SER A 42 -17.68 -12.54 -12.16
N ILE A 43 -18.97 -12.26 -12.06
CA ILE A 43 -20.05 -13.23 -12.24
C ILE A 43 -20.96 -12.69 -13.32
N THR A 44 -21.24 -13.52 -14.30
CA THR A 44 -22.11 -13.18 -15.42
C THR A 44 -23.21 -14.22 -15.52
N CYS A 45 -24.45 -13.77 -15.51
CA CYS A 45 -25.62 -14.58 -15.84
C CYS A 45 -26.18 -14.06 -17.16
N SER A 46 -26.43 -14.95 -18.13
CA SER A 46 -26.89 -14.58 -19.47
C SER A 46 -28.26 -15.21 -19.72
N HIS A 47 -29.21 -14.42 -20.18
CA HIS A 47 -30.58 -14.86 -20.48
C HIS A 47 -30.92 -14.74 -21.96
N TYR A 48 -30.55 -13.64 -22.59
CA TYR A 48 -30.98 -13.33 -23.95
C TYR A 48 -29.81 -13.00 -24.86
N ARG A 49 -29.98 -13.24 -26.15
CA ARG A 49 -29.00 -12.92 -27.17
C ARG A 49 -29.68 -12.30 -28.38
N PHE A 50 -29.27 -11.08 -28.71
CA PHE A 50 -29.78 -10.32 -29.84
C PHE A 50 -28.67 -10.01 -30.83
N ARG A 51 -29.05 -9.91 -32.10
CA ARG A 51 -28.15 -9.55 -33.18
C ARG A 51 -28.84 -8.54 -34.09
N VAL A 52 -28.15 -7.45 -34.40
CA VAL A 52 -28.63 -6.45 -35.35
C VAL A 52 -28.58 -7.00 -36.79
N SER A 53 -29.47 -6.56 -37.68
CA SER A 53 -29.40 -6.94 -39.10
C SER A 53 -28.03 -6.54 -39.72
N SER A 54 -27.65 -7.17 -40.84
CA SER A 54 -26.50 -6.70 -41.64
C SER A 54 -26.72 -5.31 -42.24
N THR A 55 -27.98 -4.95 -42.47
CA THR A 55 -28.42 -3.66 -42.99
C THR A 55 -29.46 -3.08 -42.02
N PRO A 56 -29.02 -2.55 -40.86
CA PRO A 56 -29.95 -2.00 -39.88
C PRO A 56 -30.63 -0.74 -40.40
N GLU A 57 -31.89 -0.57 -40.02
CA GLU A 57 -32.58 0.71 -40.19
C GLU A 57 -31.97 1.74 -39.24
N LEU A 58 -31.67 2.93 -39.77
CA LEU A 58 -31.07 4.02 -39.01
C LEU A 58 -32.16 4.85 -38.34
N SER A 59 -31.89 5.33 -37.12
CA SER A 59 -32.78 6.31 -36.49
C SER A 59 -32.82 7.60 -37.32
N ILE A 60 -33.96 8.28 -37.30
CA ILE A 60 -34.17 9.52 -38.06
C ILE A 60 -33.12 10.58 -37.68
N ASP A 61 -32.83 10.70 -36.39
CA ASP A 61 -31.83 11.66 -35.90
C ASP A 61 -30.42 11.34 -36.36
N PHE A 62 -29.99 10.08 -36.27
CA PHE A 62 -28.65 9.69 -36.73
C PHE A 62 -28.50 9.91 -38.23
N LYS A 63 -29.51 9.50 -39.02
CA LYS A 63 -29.51 9.68 -40.47
C LYS A 63 -29.36 11.17 -40.83
N ARG A 64 -30.23 12.04 -40.29
CA ARG A 64 -30.21 13.49 -40.54
C ARG A 64 -28.86 14.12 -40.16
N GLN A 65 -28.33 13.82 -38.97
CA GLN A 65 -27.06 14.39 -38.54
C GLN A 65 -25.88 13.88 -39.39
N SER A 66 -25.87 12.60 -39.75
CA SER A 66 -24.81 12.02 -40.58
C SER A 66 -24.80 12.55 -42.03
N GLU A 67 -25.97 12.91 -42.57
CA GLU A 67 -26.10 13.51 -43.91
C GLU A 67 -25.64 14.97 -43.94
N ASN A 68 -25.80 15.70 -42.83
CA ASN A 68 -25.37 17.09 -42.68
C ASN A 68 -23.87 17.26 -42.38
N LEU A 69 -23.12 16.17 -42.21
CA LEU A 69 -21.68 16.25 -41.96
C LEU A 69 -20.92 16.85 -43.17
N PRO A 70 -19.88 17.66 -42.91
CA PRO A 70 -18.96 18.12 -43.95
C PRO A 70 -18.36 16.96 -44.76
N SER A 71 -18.01 17.19 -46.02
CA SER A 71 -17.49 16.13 -46.91
C SER A 71 -16.11 15.57 -46.50
N HIS A 72 -15.40 16.23 -45.59
CA HIS A 72 -14.06 15.83 -45.17
C HIS A 72 -13.82 16.21 -43.71
N TYR A 73 -12.94 15.45 -43.05
CA TYR A 73 -12.50 15.71 -41.68
C TYR A 73 -11.16 16.45 -41.68
N ASN A 74 -11.10 17.60 -41.03
CA ASN A 74 -9.88 18.39 -40.77
C ASN A 74 -10.07 19.23 -39.49
N SER A 75 -9.10 20.09 -39.16
CA SER A 75 -9.17 20.93 -37.96
C SER A 75 -10.36 21.89 -37.93
N SER A 76 -10.85 22.37 -39.07
CA SER A 76 -12.01 23.27 -39.16
C SER A 76 -13.35 22.56 -39.02
N THR A 77 -13.44 21.29 -39.44
CA THR A 77 -14.67 20.47 -39.39
C THR A 77 -14.68 19.51 -38.21
N ALA A 78 -13.67 19.57 -37.33
CA ALA A 78 -13.50 18.60 -36.26
C ALA A 78 -14.65 18.64 -35.24
N HIS A 79 -15.26 19.81 -35.04
CA HIS A 79 -16.36 19.99 -34.10
C HIS A 79 -17.60 19.22 -34.53
N GLU A 80 -18.00 19.30 -35.80
CA GLU A 80 -19.21 18.67 -36.34
C GLU A 80 -19.13 17.15 -36.27
N TYR A 81 -17.96 16.57 -36.56
CA TYR A 81 -17.73 15.14 -36.36
C TYR A 81 -17.67 14.77 -34.88
N GLY A 82 -17.08 15.63 -34.05
CA GLY A 82 -17.02 15.46 -32.60
C GLY A 82 -18.40 15.39 -31.96
N ASP A 83 -19.34 16.24 -32.38
CA ASP A 83 -20.72 16.24 -31.90
C ASP A 83 -21.43 14.91 -32.17
N LEU A 84 -21.22 14.34 -33.37
CA LEU A 84 -21.77 13.03 -33.71
C LEU A 84 -21.18 11.92 -32.81
N ILE A 85 -19.86 11.95 -32.57
CA ILE A 85 -19.17 11.00 -31.69
C ILE A 85 -19.66 11.13 -30.25
N ASN A 86 -19.82 12.35 -29.75
CA ASN A 86 -20.26 12.61 -28.39
C ASN A 86 -21.72 12.18 -28.17
N THR A 87 -22.56 12.28 -29.20
CA THR A 87 -23.98 11.93 -29.13
C THR A 87 -24.23 10.43 -29.32
N PHE A 88 -23.63 9.82 -30.34
CA PHE A 88 -23.91 8.43 -30.73
C PHE A 88 -22.79 7.44 -30.39
N GLY A 89 -21.67 7.93 -29.88
CA GLY A 89 -20.50 7.13 -29.56
C GLY A 89 -19.59 6.85 -30.76
N THR A 90 -18.62 5.95 -30.57
CA THR A 90 -17.67 5.54 -31.62
C THR A 90 -18.06 4.23 -32.30
N HIS A 91 -18.98 3.48 -31.69
CA HIS A 91 -19.36 2.13 -32.09
C HIS A 91 -20.84 1.89 -31.84
N TYR A 92 -21.39 0.91 -32.55
CA TYR A 92 -22.72 0.37 -32.28
C TYR A 92 -22.65 -1.13 -31.96
N PHE A 93 -23.65 -1.62 -31.23
CA PHE A 93 -23.76 -3.03 -30.91
C PHE A 93 -24.14 -3.87 -32.14
N ARG A 94 -23.32 -4.86 -32.47
CA ARG A 94 -23.61 -5.85 -33.53
C ARG A 94 -24.30 -7.09 -33.00
N LEU A 95 -23.86 -7.52 -31.82
CA LEU A 95 -24.36 -8.64 -31.04
C LEU A 95 -24.39 -8.19 -29.59
N VAL A 96 -25.47 -8.49 -28.89
CA VAL A 96 -25.64 -8.20 -27.47
C VAL A 96 -26.10 -9.47 -26.77
N ILE A 97 -25.51 -9.73 -25.62
CA ILE A 97 -25.99 -10.72 -24.66
C ILE A 97 -26.51 -9.93 -23.47
N LEU A 98 -27.78 -10.14 -23.14
CA LEU A 98 -28.43 -9.51 -22.00
C LEU A 98 -28.55 -10.49 -20.83
N GLY A 99 -28.42 -9.96 -19.61
CA GLY A 99 -28.60 -10.69 -18.37
C GLY A 99 -28.16 -9.83 -17.18
N GLY A 100 -27.32 -10.37 -16.30
CA GLY A 100 -26.74 -9.62 -15.20
C GLY A 100 -25.25 -9.88 -15.03
N GLN A 101 -24.50 -8.84 -14.69
CA GLN A 101 -23.08 -8.95 -14.41
C GLN A 101 -22.75 -8.23 -13.11
N LEU A 102 -22.07 -8.94 -12.21
CA LEU A 102 -21.36 -8.37 -11.08
C LEU A 102 -19.87 -8.40 -11.41
N LYS A 103 -19.20 -7.25 -11.36
CA LYS A 103 -17.75 -7.15 -11.53
C LYS A 103 -17.15 -6.38 -10.36
N ARG A 104 -16.28 -7.04 -9.60
CA ARG A 104 -15.58 -6.46 -8.45
C ARG A 104 -14.09 -6.35 -8.74
N LEU A 105 -13.58 -5.12 -8.69
CA LEU A 105 -12.16 -4.80 -8.77
C LEU A 105 -11.65 -4.52 -7.36
N THR A 106 -10.75 -5.36 -6.87
CA THR A 106 -10.14 -5.22 -5.55
C THR A 106 -8.71 -4.72 -5.69
N SER A 107 -8.38 -3.61 -5.05
CA SER A 107 -7.02 -3.12 -4.93
C SER A 107 -6.43 -3.56 -3.59
N SER A 108 -5.35 -4.33 -3.60
CA SER A 108 -4.63 -4.79 -2.40
C SER A 108 -3.26 -4.12 -2.33
N ARG A 109 -2.89 -3.59 -1.17
CA ARG A 109 -1.58 -2.96 -0.95
C ARG A 109 -0.49 -4.01 -1.04
N SER A 110 0.36 -3.94 -2.06
CA SER A 110 1.33 -5.00 -2.35
C SER A 110 2.33 -5.16 -1.23
N CYS A 111 2.94 -4.06 -0.77
CA CYS A 111 4.01 -4.12 0.23
C CYS A 111 3.49 -4.39 1.64
N LEU A 112 2.34 -3.84 2.01
CA LEU A 112 1.69 -4.19 3.27
C LEU A 112 1.30 -5.68 3.31
N SER A 113 0.84 -6.24 2.17
CA SER A 113 0.56 -7.68 2.08
C SER A 113 1.85 -8.50 2.26
N SER A 114 2.95 -8.10 1.62
CA SER A 114 4.25 -8.77 1.79
C SER A 114 4.74 -8.74 3.24
N LEU A 115 4.55 -7.63 3.96
CA LEU A 115 4.86 -7.52 5.39
C LEU A 115 4.03 -8.46 6.26
N ASN A 116 2.83 -8.83 5.82
CA ASN A 116 1.99 -9.84 6.45
C ASN A 116 2.33 -11.27 6.01
N GLY A 117 3.43 -11.46 5.27
CA GLY A 117 3.83 -12.76 4.74
C GLY A 117 2.96 -13.26 3.61
N LEU A 118 2.23 -12.38 2.91
CA LEU A 118 1.30 -12.74 1.84
C LEU A 118 1.83 -12.31 0.47
N SER A 119 1.86 -13.26 -0.46
CA SER A 119 2.08 -12.99 -1.88
C SER A 119 0.81 -12.43 -2.56
N SER A 120 0.98 -11.80 -3.72
CA SER A 120 -0.14 -11.31 -4.53
C SER A 120 -1.12 -12.41 -4.93
N SER A 121 -0.62 -13.63 -5.20
CA SER A 121 -1.43 -14.79 -5.56
C SER A 121 -2.22 -15.34 -4.37
N GLU A 122 -1.63 -15.36 -3.18
CA GLU A 122 -2.34 -15.74 -1.95
C GLU A 122 -3.45 -14.76 -1.60
N VAL A 123 -3.17 -13.45 -1.67
CA VAL A 123 -4.21 -12.42 -1.49
C VAL A 123 -5.33 -12.58 -2.51
N HIS A 124 -4.99 -12.79 -3.79
CA HIS A 124 -5.98 -13.05 -4.84
C HIS A 124 -6.85 -14.29 -4.52
N SER A 125 -6.21 -15.40 -4.14
CA SER A 125 -6.90 -16.65 -3.80
C SER A 125 -7.85 -16.49 -2.60
N CYS A 126 -7.41 -15.78 -1.56
CA CYS A 126 -8.23 -15.46 -0.40
C CYS A 126 -9.42 -14.58 -0.78
N LEU A 127 -9.21 -13.53 -1.58
CA LEU A 127 -10.29 -12.68 -2.09
C LEU A 127 -11.28 -13.46 -2.95
N SER A 128 -10.79 -14.34 -3.84
CA SER A 128 -11.63 -15.22 -4.66
C SER A 128 -12.52 -16.12 -3.80
N THR A 129 -11.94 -16.70 -2.76
CA THR A 129 -12.67 -17.52 -1.80
C THR A 129 -13.69 -16.69 -1.01
N GLY A 130 -13.31 -15.49 -0.58
CA GLY A 130 -14.19 -14.56 0.11
C GLY A 130 -15.38 -14.11 -0.73
N VAL A 131 -15.16 -13.82 -2.01
CA VAL A 131 -16.24 -13.50 -2.95
C VAL A 131 -17.21 -14.68 -3.10
N ALA A 132 -16.69 -15.90 -3.24
CA ALA A 132 -17.54 -17.09 -3.30
C ALA A 132 -18.35 -17.32 -2.01
N VAL A 133 -17.74 -17.09 -0.84
CA VAL A 133 -18.41 -17.17 0.47
C VAL A 133 -19.50 -16.12 0.60
N GLY A 134 -19.17 -14.85 0.31
CA GLY A 134 -20.09 -13.72 0.40
C GLY A 134 -21.34 -13.93 -0.45
N LEU A 135 -21.17 -14.51 -1.63
CA LEU A 135 -22.26 -14.82 -2.56
C LEU A 135 -22.91 -16.18 -2.32
N GLY A 136 -22.60 -16.85 -1.22
CA GLY A 136 -23.24 -18.11 -0.81
C GLY A 136 -22.90 -19.30 -1.72
N LYS A 137 -21.84 -19.19 -2.52
CA LYS A 137 -21.36 -20.25 -3.43
C LYS A 137 -20.39 -21.23 -2.77
N LYS A 138 -19.84 -20.88 -1.61
CA LYS A 138 -18.89 -21.71 -0.85
C LYS A 138 -19.11 -21.55 0.66
N GLN A 139 -18.95 -22.63 1.42
CA GLN A 139 -19.04 -22.57 2.89
C GLN A 139 -17.73 -22.11 3.54
N LEU A 140 -17.86 -21.30 4.59
CA LEU A 140 -16.77 -20.61 5.29
C LEU A 140 -15.74 -21.58 5.93
N ALA A 141 -16.17 -22.78 6.35
CA ALA A 141 -15.31 -23.80 6.97
C ALA A 141 -14.09 -24.23 6.13
N SER A 142 -14.15 -24.02 4.81
CA SER A 142 -13.09 -24.39 3.86
C SER A 142 -11.99 -23.32 3.65
N ALA A 143 -12.11 -22.15 4.29
CA ALA A 143 -11.31 -20.95 3.96
C ALA A 143 -10.59 -20.29 5.15
N LEU A 144 -10.95 -20.67 6.38
CA LEU A 144 -10.86 -19.74 7.51
C LEU A 144 -9.47 -19.48 8.06
N ASN A 145 -8.60 -20.47 8.21
CA ASN A 145 -7.41 -20.23 9.04
C ASN A 145 -6.34 -19.40 8.32
N SER A 146 -6.06 -19.66 7.04
CA SER A 146 -5.03 -18.91 6.30
C SER A 146 -5.51 -17.58 5.75
N CYS A 147 -6.80 -17.45 5.39
CA CYS A 147 -7.33 -16.24 4.76
C CYS A 147 -8.00 -15.26 5.72
N LYS A 148 -8.11 -15.57 7.02
CA LYS A 148 -8.84 -14.76 8.01
C LYS A 148 -8.50 -13.28 7.93
N ASN A 149 -7.22 -12.94 7.99
CA ASN A 149 -6.76 -11.55 8.03
C ASN A 149 -7.07 -10.81 6.73
N VAL A 150 -6.91 -11.47 5.57
CA VAL A 150 -7.28 -10.90 4.27
C VAL A 150 -8.79 -10.65 4.20
N LEU A 151 -9.62 -11.63 4.59
CA LEU A 151 -11.08 -11.50 4.52
C LEU A 151 -11.63 -10.45 5.50
N GLN A 152 -11.00 -10.30 6.66
CA GLN A 152 -11.35 -9.28 7.66
C GLN A 152 -10.69 -7.92 7.39
N ASN A 153 -9.87 -7.82 6.34
CA ASN A 153 -9.13 -6.63 5.96
C ASN A 153 -8.20 -6.10 7.07
N LEU A 154 -7.54 -7.01 7.81
CA LEU A 154 -6.71 -6.71 8.96
C LEU A 154 -5.22 -6.84 8.63
N ASP A 155 -4.43 -5.89 9.12
CA ASP A 155 -2.98 -5.99 9.17
C ASP A 155 -2.52 -6.51 10.54
N SER A 156 -1.81 -7.64 10.54
CA SER A 156 -1.25 -8.28 11.73
C SER A 156 0.24 -7.95 11.97
N SER A 157 0.92 -7.37 10.98
CA SER A 157 2.37 -7.13 11.01
C SER A 157 2.71 -5.73 11.53
N THR A 158 1.99 -4.70 11.07
CA THR A 158 2.28 -3.30 11.43
C THR A 158 1.17 -2.57 12.19
N ASN A 159 0.01 -3.20 12.39
CA ASN A 159 -1.21 -2.61 12.95
C ASN A 159 -1.74 -1.39 12.17
N PHE A 160 -1.53 -1.36 10.85
CA PHE A 160 -2.01 -0.30 9.97
C PHE A 160 -3.53 -0.28 9.89
N SER A 161 -4.17 0.86 10.18
CA SER A 161 -5.61 0.90 10.46
C SER A 161 -6.51 0.87 9.21
N THR A 162 -5.96 1.20 8.03
CA THR A 162 -6.76 1.33 6.80
C THR A 162 -6.95 0.03 6.02
N GLY A 163 -6.43 -1.09 6.55
CA GLY A 163 -6.59 -2.44 5.99
C GLY A 163 -5.69 -2.76 4.79
N LEU A 164 -5.76 -4.02 4.36
CA LEU A 164 -4.98 -4.60 3.27
C LEU A 164 -5.53 -4.27 1.88
N HIS A 165 -6.85 -4.10 1.74
CA HIS A 165 -7.50 -3.94 0.44
C HIS A 165 -8.77 -3.08 0.49
N GLN A 166 -9.19 -2.63 -0.69
CA GLN A 166 -10.43 -1.90 -0.92
C GLN A 166 -11.05 -2.34 -2.25
N HIS A 167 -12.37 -2.21 -2.38
CA HIS A 167 -13.10 -2.69 -3.55
C HIS A 167 -13.79 -1.56 -4.30
N TYR A 168 -13.93 -1.76 -5.61
CA TYR A 168 -14.85 -1.06 -6.48
C TYR A 168 -15.73 -2.08 -7.18
N THR A 169 -17.05 -1.89 -7.15
CA THR A 169 -18.01 -2.84 -7.70
C THR A 169 -18.86 -2.16 -8.77
N GLU A 170 -19.05 -2.86 -9.89
CA GLU A 170 -20.00 -2.52 -10.94
C GLU A 170 -21.04 -3.65 -11.03
N VAL A 171 -22.31 -3.27 -11.09
CA VAL A 171 -23.42 -4.20 -11.32
C VAL A 171 -24.22 -3.73 -12.52
N SER A 172 -24.49 -4.65 -13.44
CA SER A 172 -25.33 -4.45 -14.63
C SER A 172 -26.52 -5.40 -14.56
N GLY A 173 -27.71 -4.89 -14.87
CA GLY A 173 -28.97 -5.64 -14.83
C GLY A 173 -29.50 -5.84 -13.42
N GLY A 174 -30.75 -6.29 -13.35
CA GLY A 174 -31.48 -6.59 -12.12
C GLY A 174 -32.16 -5.40 -11.46
N ASP A 175 -32.69 -5.63 -10.25
CA ASP A 175 -33.55 -4.72 -9.50
C ASP A 175 -32.80 -3.71 -8.60
N GLY A 176 -31.67 -3.18 -9.08
CA GLY A 176 -30.98 -2.06 -8.42
C GLY A 176 -30.07 -2.42 -7.23
N TRP A 177 -29.66 -3.70 -7.09
CA TRP A 177 -28.62 -4.07 -6.14
C TRP A 177 -27.28 -3.42 -6.52
N LEU A 178 -26.67 -2.72 -5.57
CA LEU A 178 -25.41 -1.99 -5.78
C LEU A 178 -24.16 -2.88 -5.75
N GLY A 179 -24.31 -4.19 -5.57
CA GLY A 179 -23.18 -5.12 -5.50
C GLY A 179 -22.43 -5.10 -4.17
N GLU A 180 -23.05 -4.54 -3.12
CA GLU A 180 -22.50 -4.55 -1.77
C GLU A 180 -22.79 -5.89 -1.08
N PHE A 181 -21.72 -6.51 -0.58
CA PHE A 181 -21.74 -7.74 0.20
C PHE A 181 -20.41 -7.92 0.96
N SER A 182 -20.49 -8.57 2.13
CA SER A 182 -19.31 -8.98 2.89
C SER A 182 -18.60 -10.19 2.25
N ILE A 183 -17.28 -10.16 2.19
CA ILE A 183 -16.45 -11.29 1.76
C ILE A 183 -16.04 -12.22 2.92
N SER A 184 -16.31 -11.82 4.17
CA SER A 184 -15.89 -12.58 5.38
C SER A 184 -16.97 -13.50 5.94
N LYS A 185 -18.21 -13.36 5.47
CA LYS A 185 -19.37 -14.15 5.88
C LYS A 185 -20.33 -14.30 4.71
N ASN A 186 -21.23 -15.28 4.77
CA ASN A 186 -22.31 -15.40 3.80
C ASN A 186 -23.22 -14.17 3.87
N ASP A 187 -23.39 -13.50 2.74
CA ASP A 187 -24.18 -12.27 2.57
C ASP A 187 -24.96 -12.34 1.24
N SER A 188 -25.46 -13.53 0.93
CA SER A 188 -25.96 -13.89 -0.41
C SER A 188 -27.42 -13.52 -0.67
N MET A 189 -28.15 -12.97 0.31
CA MET A 189 -29.58 -12.68 0.18
C MET A 189 -29.85 -11.68 -0.94
N SER A 190 -29.16 -10.53 -0.92
CA SER A 190 -29.30 -9.48 -1.94
C SER A 190 -28.86 -9.98 -3.33
N TYR A 191 -27.76 -10.74 -3.38
CA TYR A 191 -27.29 -11.37 -4.62
C TYR A 191 -28.33 -12.35 -5.21
N THR A 192 -28.98 -13.15 -4.37
CA THR A 192 -29.99 -14.13 -4.81
C THR A 192 -31.24 -13.43 -5.34
N LYS A 193 -31.69 -12.38 -4.66
CA LYS A 193 -32.81 -11.55 -5.13
C LYS A 193 -32.48 -10.90 -6.48
N TRP A 194 -31.30 -10.29 -6.58
CA TRP A 194 -30.79 -9.71 -7.82
C TRP A 194 -30.78 -10.74 -8.95
N LEU A 195 -30.25 -11.95 -8.71
CA LEU A 195 -30.18 -13.03 -9.70
C LEU A 195 -31.56 -13.43 -10.24
N LEU A 196 -32.58 -13.50 -9.38
CA LEU A 196 -33.95 -13.83 -9.79
C LEU A 196 -34.61 -12.73 -10.63
N SER A 197 -34.22 -11.47 -10.43
CA SER A 197 -34.77 -10.32 -11.17
C SER A 197 -34.28 -10.22 -12.61
N LEU A 198 -33.16 -10.87 -12.95
CA LEU A 198 -32.47 -10.73 -14.24
C LEU A 198 -33.28 -11.19 -15.44
N VAL A 199 -34.25 -12.08 -15.24
CA VAL A 199 -35.17 -12.50 -16.31
C VAL A 199 -36.02 -11.31 -16.79
N ASN A 200 -36.50 -10.50 -15.85
CA ASN A 200 -37.41 -9.39 -16.16
C ASN A 200 -36.69 -8.06 -16.39
N THR A 201 -35.48 -7.92 -15.84
CA THR A 201 -34.70 -6.66 -15.88
C THR A 201 -33.26 -6.90 -16.34
N PRO A 202 -33.02 -7.51 -17.51
CA PRO A 202 -31.68 -7.79 -17.97
C PRO A 202 -31.00 -6.52 -18.51
N ASP A 203 -29.67 -6.48 -18.48
CA ASP A 203 -28.83 -5.43 -19.08
C ASP A 203 -27.69 -6.07 -19.88
N VAL A 204 -26.94 -5.25 -20.62
CA VAL A 204 -25.82 -5.66 -21.47
C VAL A 204 -24.67 -6.20 -20.62
N VAL A 205 -24.38 -7.50 -20.76
CA VAL A 205 -23.29 -8.18 -20.02
C VAL A 205 -22.12 -8.58 -20.91
N SER A 206 -22.37 -8.74 -22.20
CA SER A 206 -21.36 -9.07 -23.21
C SER A 206 -21.85 -8.61 -24.57
N PHE A 207 -20.91 -8.18 -25.41
CA PHE A 207 -21.25 -7.57 -26.68
C PHE A 207 -20.14 -7.68 -27.71
N SER A 208 -20.53 -7.55 -28.97
CA SER A 208 -19.62 -7.32 -30.10
C SER A 208 -19.93 -5.96 -30.70
N LEU A 209 -18.91 -5.12 -30.84
CA LEU A 209 -19.02 -3.78 -31.41
C LEU A 209 -18.63 -3.75 -32.88
N ARG A 210 -19.27 -2.86 -33.63
CA ARG A 210 -18.84 -2.44 -34.97
C ARG A 210 -18.66 -0.93 -35.00
N PRO A 211 -17.70 -0.41 -35.77
CA PRO A 211 -17.45 1.03 -35.80
C PRO A 211 -18.64 1.81 -36.36
N LEU A 212 -18.96 2.95 -35.74
CA LEU A 212 -20.14 3.74 -36.09
C LEU A 212 -20.09 4.28 -37.53
N TYR A 213 -18.90 4.62 -38.04
CA TYR A 213 -18.72 5.12 -39.40
C TYR A 213 -19.26 4.16 -40.47
N GLN A 214 -19.40 2.86 -40.18
CA GLN A 214 -19.94 1.90 -41.13
C GLN A 214 -21.40 2.16 -41.48
N LEU A 215 -22.14 2.81 -40.57
CA LEU A 215 -23.55 3.18 -40.72
C LEU A 215 -23.76 4.52 -41.45
N VAL A 216 -22.70 5.30 -41.69
CA VAL A 216 -22.80 6.59 -42.38
C VAL A 216 -23.08 6.37 -43.87
N PRO A 217 -24.19 6.90 -44.44
CA PRO A 217 -24.57 6.63 -45.82
C PRO A 217 -23.63 7.24 -46.87
N GLY A 218 -23.24 8.51 -46.68
CA GLY A 218 -22.42 9.26 -47.63
C GLY A 218 -20.98 8.77 -47.67
N LYS A 219 -20.44 8.48 -48.87
CA LYS A 219 -19.08 7.91 -49.02
C LYS A 219 -17.99 8.82 -48.46
N LEU A 220 -18.11 10.13 -48.67
CA LEU A 220 -17.15 11.13 -48.21
C LEU A 220 -17.26 11.34 -46.69
N GLN A 221 -18.47 11.56 -46.19
CA GLN A 221 -18.76 11.66 -44.75
C GLN A 221 -18.31 10.42 -43.98
N LYS A 222 -18.49 9.23 -44.57
CA LYS A 222 -18.06 7.96 -44.00
C LYS A 222 -16.55 7.89 -43.82
N ALA A 223 -15.77 8.35 -44.81
CA ALA A 223 -14.32 8.43 -44.72
C ALA A 223 -13.89 9.46 -43.65
N GLY A 224 -14.54 10.63 -43.61
CA GLY A 224 -14.31 11.63 -42.58
C GLY A 224 -14.63 11.11 -41.17
N MET A 225 -15.75 10.42 -40.99
CA MET A 225 -16.16 9.85 -39.70
C MET A 225 -15.22 8.73 -39.24
N LYS A 226 -14.68 7.93 -40.18
CA LYS A 226 -13.62 6.96 -39.85
C LYS A 226 -12.40 7.69 -39.27
N ALA A 227 -11.90 8.71 -39.96
CA ALA A 227 -10.74 9.49 -39.50
C ALA A 227 -10.99 10.18 -38.15
N ALA A 228 -12.18 10.76 -37.96
CA ALA A 228 -12.58 11.41 -36.72
C ALA A 228 -12.63 10.42 -35.53
N ILE A 229 -13.21 9.23 -35.72
CA ILE A 229 -13.24 8.19 -34.68
C ILE A 229 -11.82 7.71 -34.36
N GLU A 230 -10.98 7.50 -35.38
CA GLU A 230 -9.59 7.09 -35.19
C GLU A 230 -8.82 8.15 -34.39
N HIS A 231 -8.94 9.42 -34.75
CA HIS A 231 -8.35 10.55 -34.02
C HIS A 231 -8.86 10.61 -32.57
N TYR A 232 -10.17 10.53 -32.36
CA TYR A 232 -10.77 10.54 -31.02
C TYR A 232 -10.23 9.39 -30.14
N LEU A 233 -10.08 8.18 -30.69
CA LEU A 233 -9.57 7.04 -29.91
C LEU A 233 -8.08 7.22 -29.56
N LEU A 234 -7.29 7.81 -30.45
CA LEU A 234 -5.87 8.09 -30.23
C LEU A 234 -5.66 9.17 -29.16
N ASP A 235 -6.42 10.27 -29.21
CA ASP A 235 -6.37 11.36 -28.22
C ASP A 235 -6.73 10.87 -26.80
N ASN A 236 -7.50 9.79 -26.72
CA ASN A 236 -7.97 9.19 -25.48
C ASN A 236 -7.19 7.92 -25.09
N ALA A 237 -6.12 7.60 -25.82
CA ALA A 237 -5.25 6.48 -25.53
C ALA A 237 -4.40 6.76 -24.28
N VAL A 238 -4.21 5.72 -23.47
CA VAL A 238 -3.31 5.76 -22.31
C VAL A 238 -2.04 5.00 -22.65
N LYS A 239 -0.89 5.64 -22.47
CA LYS A 239 0.42 4.97 -22.59
C LYS A 239 0.58 3.93 -21.48
N LYS A 240 0.93 2.70 -21.84
CA LYS A 240 1.32 1.68 -20.87
C LYS A 240 2.67 2.05 -20.28
N SER A 241 2.75 2.05 -18.95
CA SER A 241 4.02 2.11 -18.25
C SER A 241 4.68 0.73 -18.33
N SER A 242 5.90 0.66 -18.88
CA SER A 242 6.66 -0.59 -19.06
C SER A 242 7.66 -0.87 -17.95
N ARG A 243 7.64 -0.11 -16.84
CA ARG A 243 8.63 -0.30 -15.78
C ARG A 243 8.07 -1.21 -14.69
N GLU A 244 8.31 -2.50 -14.83
CA GLU A 244 8.37 -3.35 -13.64
C GLU A 244 9.51 -2.83 -12.74
N PRO A 245 9.27 -2.72 -11.43
CA PRO A 245 10.29 -2.23 -10.52
C PRO A 245 11.41 -3.27 -10.42
N HIS A 246 12.61 -2.86 -10.82
CA HIS A 246 13.82 -3.64 -10.63
C HIS A 246 14.43 -3.28 -9.28
N CYS A 247 14.64 -4.26 -8.42
CA CYS A 247 15.41 -4.10 -7.20
C CYS A 247 16.67 -4.92 -7.29
N GLU A 248 17.76 -4.37 -6.77
CA GLU A 248 19.03 -5.07 -6.69
C GLU A 248 18.83 -6.36 -5.89
N THR A 249 19.17 -7.50 -6.48
CA THR A 249 18.97 -8.83 -5.90
C THR A 249 19.80 -9.08 -4.63
N THR A 250 20.70 -8.17 -4.28
CA THR A 250 21.58 -8.20 -3.11
C THR A 250 21.01 -7.50 -1.88
N THR A 251 19.88 -6.78 -1.98
CA THR A 251 19.27 -6.15 -0.80
C THR A 251 18.52 -7.18 0.04
N PRO A 252 18.96 -7.47 1.28
CA PRO A 252 18.23 -8.37 2.17
C PRO A 252 16.88 -7.73 2.57
N ASN A 253 15.92 -8.57 2.94
CA ASN A 253 14.55 -8.17 3.34
C ASN A 253 13.63 -7.66 2.22
N LEU A 254 13.97 -7.82 0.94
CA LEU A 254 13.05 -7.51 -0.17
C LEU A 254 12.54 -8.77 -0.88
N SER A 255 11.26 -8.76 -1.24
CA SER A 255 10.62 -9.75 -2.10
C SER A 255 10.91 -9.49 -3.59
N SER A 256 10.55 -10.43 -4.46
CA SER A 256 10.68 -10.27 -5.93
C SER A 256 9.92 -9.05 -6.48
N ASN A 257 8.86 -8.64 -5.79
CA ASN A 257 8.12 -7.41 -6.07
C ASN A 257 8.68 -6.21 -5.29
N CYS A 258 9.95 -6.18 -4.90
CA CYS A 258 10.59 -5.03 -4.25
C CYS A 258 9.90 -4.56 -2.95
N CYS A 259 9.16 -5.42 -2.27
CA CYS A 259 8.46 -5.05 -1.05
C CYS A 259 9.18 -5.64 0.16
N PRO A 260 9.18 -4.96 1.31
CA PRO A 260 9.79 -5.49 2.52
C PRO A 260 9.08 -6.77 2.98
N LEU A 261 9.86 -7.78 3.38
CA LEU A 261 9.36 -9.06 3.89
C LEU A 261 9.04 -8.99 5.39
N HIS A 262 9.84 -8.25 6.14
CA HIS A 262 9.71 -8.07 7.58
C HIS A 262 9.69 -6.59 7.94
N ALA A 263 8.80 -6.25 8.89
CA ALA A 263 8.78 -4.95 9.54
C ALA A 263 9.98 -4.80 10.49
N SER A 264 10.16 -3.58 11.03
CA SER A 264 11.19 -3.28 12.04
C SER A 264 12.62 -3.61 11.60
N ARG A 265 12.94 -3.48 10.30
CA ARG A 265 14.30 -3.67 9.77
C ARG A 265 14.94 -2.35 9.33
N GLY A 266 16.25 -2.26 9.52
CA GLY A 266 17.04 -1.11 9.08
C GLY A 266 18.53 -1.38 9.12
N THR A 267 19.32 -0.35 8.86
CA THR A 267 20.78 -0.37 8.92
C THR A 267 21.26 0.54 10.05
N LEU A 268 22.08 0.01 10.96
CA LEU A 268 22.60 0.74 12.12
C LEU A 268 24.12 0.90 12.03
N SER A 269 24.58 2.13 12.22
CA SER A 269 26.00 2.45 12.40
C SER A 269 26.19 3.29 13.66
N VAL A 270 27.24 2.99 14.43
CA VAL A 270 27.56 3.65 15.70
C VAL A 270 28.99 4.15 15.66
N ASN A 271 29.21 5.42 15.93
CA ASN A 271 30.53 6.03 15.97
C ASN A 271 30.83 6.50 17.39
N ILE A 272 31.80 5.86 18.04
CA ILE A 272 32.28 6.22 19.38
C ILE A 272 33.29 7.35 19.24
N ILE A 273 32.98 8.52 19.78
CA ILE A 273 33.77 9.74 19.56
C ILE A 273 34.83 9.84 20.66
N GLN A 274 34.41 10.16 21.88
CA GLN A 274 35.34 10.39 22.98
C GLN A 274 34.71 10.27 24.36
N GLY A 275 35.54 10.01 25.36
CA GLY A 275 35.21 10.10 26.77
C GLY A 275 35.72 11.40 27.41
N TYR A 276 35.07 11.81 28.50
CA TYR A 276 35.45 12.95 29.33
C TYR A 276 35.48 12.55 30.80
N ASN A 277 36.60 12.84 31.46
CA ASN A 277 36.80 12.60 32.89
C ASN A 277 36.40 11.18 33.34
N ILE A 278 36.78 10.17 32.55
CA ILE A 278 36.56 8.76 32.86
C ILE A 278 37.64 8.29 33.84
N THR A 279 37.24 7.80 35.01
CA THR A 279 38.15 7.34 36.06
C THR A 279 37.67 6.03 36.66
N GLY A 280 38.43 4.96 36.45
CA GLY A 280 38.27 3.64 37.08
C GLY A 280 39.31 3.37 38.16
N ASP A 281 40.58 3.68 37.88
CA ASP A 281 41.71 3.49 38.80
C ASP A 281 41.73 4.44 40.01
N PHE A 282 42.16 3.91 41.17
CA PHE A 282 42.47 4.70 42.37
C PHE A 282 43.72 5.59 42.20
N SER A 283 44.67 5.18 41.35
CA SER A 283 45.88 5.95 41.03
C SER A 283 46.38 5.60 39.62
N GLY A 284 46.39 6.57 38.71
CA GLY A 284 46.83 6.33 37.33
C GLY A 284 45.96 7.03 36.29
N ARG A 285 46.16 6.64 35.03
CA ARG A 285 45.27 7.00 33.92
C ARG A 285 44.54 5.72 33.53
N THR A 286 43.22 5.78 33.46
CA THR A 286 42.34 4.66 33.07
C THR A 286 42.69 4.13 31.67
N GLU A 287 42.80 2.81 31.56
CA GLU A 287 42.91 2.01 30.34
C GLU A 287 41.52 1.77 29.73
N CYS A 288 40.90 2.84 29.23
CA CYS A 288 39.51 2.84 28.80
C CYS A 288 39.28 2.11 27.47
N PHE A 289 38.26 1.24 27.41
CA PHE A 289 37.69 0.71 26.17
C PHE A 289 36.17 0.61 26.27
N VAL A 290 35.50 0.53 25.12
CA VAL A 290 34.04 0.55 25.02
C VAL A 290 33.54 -0.72 24.34
N HIS A 291 32.53 -1.36 24.93
CA HIS A 291 31.76 -2.42 24.30
C HIS A 291 30.43 -1.88 23.79
N ILE A 292 30.17 -2.07 22.50
CA ILE A 292 28.90 -1.73 21.86
C ILE A 292 28.12 -3.02 21.62
N TRP A 293 26.95 -3.11 22.23
CA TRP A 293 26.01 -4.21 22.08
C TRP A 293 24.77 -3.76 21.33
N TYR A 294 24.39 -4.53 20.31
CA TYR A 294 23.08 -4.41 19.67
C TYR A 294 22.45 -5.79 19.51
N GLY A 295 21.41 -6.06 20.30
CA GLY A 295 20.87 -7.42 20.44
C GLY A 295 21.95 -8.37 20.99
N SER A 296 22.28 -9.41 20.22
CA SER A 296 23.33 -10.38 20.55
C SER A 296 24.71 -10.03 19.98
N THR A 297 24.83 -8.99 19.15
CA THR A 297 26.08 -8.62 18.50
C THR A 297 26.90 -7.69 19.38
N LYS A 298 28.18 -8.00 19.58
CA LYS A 298 29.15 -7.20 20.34
C LYS A 298 30.26 -6.72 19.39
N GLN A 299 30.55 -5.42 19.42
CA GLN A 299 31.77 -4.83 18.85
C GLN A 299 32.49 -4.03 19.93
N SER A 300 33.79 -3.81 19.79
CA SER A 300 34.60 -3.16 20.83
C SER A 300 35.64 -2.22 20.22
N THR A 301 35.89 -1.09 20.90
CA THR A 301 37.01 -0.19 20.57
C THR A 301 38.34 -0.82 20.95
N HIS A 302 39.42 -0.23 20.44
CA HIS A 302 40.73 -0.44 21.07
C HIS A 302 40.78 0.25 22.44
N MET A 303 41.72 -0.19 23.28
CA MET A 303 41.96 0.42 24.58
C MET A 303 42.83 1.68 24.43
N ILE A 304 42.47 2.74 25.14
CA ILE A 304 43.20 4.00 25.20
C ILE A 304 43.48 4.36 26.66
N LYS A 305 44.76 4.54 26.99
CA LYS A 305 45.21 4.98 28.32
C LYS A 305 45.06 6.49 28.50
N SER A 306 43.88 6.95 28.91
CA SER A 306 43.54 8.36 29.12
C SER A 306 42.22 8.51 29.88
N ASN A 307 42.12 9.50 30.76
CA ASN A 307 40.84 9.89 31.38
C ASN A 307 39.94 10.70 30.41
N ASN A 308 40.48 11.11 29.26
CA ASN A 308 39.74 11.75 28.16
C ASN A 308 40.07 11.03 26.84
N PRO A 309 39.69 9.75 26.68
CA PRO A 309 40.06 8.95 25.51
C PRO A 309 39.34 9.47 24.27
N LYS A 310 40.05 9.57 23.14
CA LYS A 310 39.47 9.94 21.84
C LYS A 310 39.54 8.72 20.93
N PHE A 311 38.40 8.06 20.72
CA PHE A 311 38.31 6.82 19.95
C PHE A 311 38.18 7.12 18.46
N ASN A 312 37.16 7.92 18.07
CA ASN A 312 36.78 8.18 16.68
C ASN A 312 36.66 6.89 15.84
N GLU A 313 36.05 5.86 16.42
CA GLU A 313 35.87 4.56 15.79
C GLU A 313 34.43 4.35 15.35
N ASN A 314 34.26 3.98 14.08
CA ASN A 314 32.96 3.67 13.50
C ASN A 314 32.71 2.16 13.43
N PHE A 315 31.56 1.75 13.91
CA PHE A 315 31.08 0.38 13.98
C PHE A 315 29.85 0.23 13.09
N ASP A 316 29.97 -0.60 12.06
CA ASP A 316 28.85 -0.95 11.20
C ASP A 316 28.21 -2.25 11.72
N PHE A 317 26.96 -2.16 12.15
CA PHE A 317 26.15 -3.32 12.54
C PHE A 317 25.36 -3.89 11.36
N GLY A 318 25.45 -3.28 10.18
CA GLY A 318 24.77 -3.70 8.97
C GLY A 318 23.26 -3.72 9.18
N LYS A 319 22.61 -4.78 8.69
CA LYS A 319 21.16 -4.95 8.75
C LYS A 319 20.73 -5.51 10.10
N VAL A 320 19.83 -4.80 10.77
CA VAL A 320 19.43 -5.10 12.14
C VAL A 320 17.91 -5.07 12.32
N ASP A 321 17.44 -5.74 13.37
CA ASP A 321 16.08 -5.53 13.90
C ASP A 321 16.10 -4.28 14.81
N THR A 322 15.33 -3.28 14.40
CA THR A 322 15.20 -1.97 15.06
C THR A 322 14.54 -2.04 16.45
N ASN A 323 13.95 -3.18 16.81
CA ASN A 323 13.37 -3.37 18.14
C ASN A 323 14.42 -3.60 19.24
N ASN A 324 15.66 -3.88 18.87
CA ASN A 324 16.74 -4.11 19.83
C ASN A 324 17.22 -2.82 20.51
N VAL A 325 17.76 -2.99 21.70
CA VAL A 325 18.36 -1.93 22.51
C VAL A 325 19.84 -1.80 22.13
N LEU A 326 20.29 -0.57 21.90
CA LEU A 326 21.69 -0.22 21.82
C LEU A 326 22.23 -0.03 23.24
N ARG A 327 23.16 -0.89 23.66
CA ARG A 327 23.83 -0.80 24.96
C ARG A 327 25.31 -0.50 24.75
N VAL A 328 25.78 0.59 25.33
CA VAL A 328 27.18 1.03 25.24
C VAL A 328 27.77 0.97 26.63
N GLU A 329 28.74 0.08 26.84
CA GLU A 329 29.39 -0.17 28.13
C GLU A 329 30.81 0.37 28.11
N VAL A 330 31.21 1.04 29.18
CA VAL A 330 32.56 1.58 29.37
C VAL A 330 33.29 0.73 30.39
N TRP A 331 34.51 0.31 30.04
CA TRP A 331 35.33 -0.59 30.83
C TRP A 331 36.74 -0.01 31.03
N ASP A 332 37.34 -0.31 32.19
CA ASP A 332 38.75 -0.10 32.48
C ASP A 332 39.48 -1.44 32.41
N LYS A 333 40.65 -1.47 31.77
CA LYS A 333 41.40 -2.72 31.58
C LYS A 333 42.38 -2.93 32.72
N ASP A 334 42.20 -4.02 33.45
CA ASP A 334 42.96 -4.35 34.66
C ASP A 334 43.79 -5.63 34.51
N LEU A 335 44.74 -5.86 35.43
CA LEU A 335 45.62 -7.03 35.41
C LEU A 335 44.90 -8.36 35.66
N PHE A 336 43.81 -8.35 36.44
CA PHE A 336 43.10 -9.56 36.85
C PHE A 336 41.66 -9.62 36.33
N TYR A 337 40.91 -8.52 36.43
CA TYR A 337 39.53 -8.44 35.94
C TYR A 337 39.21 -7.01 35.50
N ASP A 338 38.84 -6.84 34.23
CA ASP A 338 38.43 -5.55 33.69
C ASP A 338 37.26 -4.96 34.52
N GLN A 339 37.38 -3.69 34.91
CA GLN A 339 36.40 -3.00 35.74
C GLN A 339 35.30 -2.38 34.88
N PHE A 340 34.04 -2.70 35.15
CA PHE A 340 32.90 -2.04 34.54
C PHE A 340 32.67 -0.65 35.17
N LEU A 341 32.71 0.41 34.35
CA LEU A 341 32.58 1.81 34.79
C LEU A 341 31.15 2.35 34.64
N GLY A 342 30.36 1.76 33.74
CA GLY A 342 28.95 2.10 33.52
C GLY A 342 28.47 1.82 32.10
N ASP A 343 27.16 1.84 31.90
CA ASP A 343 26.52 1.69 30.60
C ASP A 343 25.43 2.73 30.35
N CYS A 344 25.14 2.96 29.07
CA CYS A 344 23.91 3.59 28.64
C CYS A 344 23.15 2.67 27.69
N ARG A 345 21.82 2.72 27.80
CA ARG A 345 20.90 1.96 26.97
C ARG A 345 20.00 2.92 26.21
N TRP A 346 19.89 2.72 24.91
CA TRP A 346 19.07 3.54 24.03
C TRP A 346 18.20 2.65 23.15
N ASN A 347 16.96 3.08 22.91
CA ASN A 347 16.13 2.53 21.85
C ASN A 347 16.38 3.40 20.61
N PRO A 348 17.14 2.93 19.61
CA PRO A 348 17.49 3.78 18.48
C PRO A 348 16.25 4.18 17.69
N THR A 349 16.15 5.46 17.35
CA THR A 349 15.14 5.98 16.43
C THR A 349 15.77 6.29 15.08
N PRO A 350 14.99 6.30 13.98
CA PRO A 350 15.51 6.62 12.66
C PRO A 350 16.23 7.98 12.63
N GLY A 351 17.26 8.09 11.78
CA GLY A 351 18.08 9.29 11.64
C GLY A 351 19.42 9.21 12.38
N THR A 352 20.15 10.33 12.36
CA THR A 352 21.46 10.47 13.01
C THR A 352 21.30 11.24 14.32
N HIS A 353 21.77 10.65 15.41
CA HIS A 353 21.61 11.17 16.76
C HIS A 353 22.96 11.28 17.45
N HIS A 354 23.16 12.37 18.16
CA HIS A 354 24.33 12.59 19.00
C HIS A 354 23.95 12.33 20.47
N VAL A 355 24.59 11.35 21.11
CA VAL A 355 24.27 10.91 22.46
C VAL A 355 25.38 11.28 23.43
N LYS A 356 24.97 11.80 24.58
CA LYS A 356 25.84 12.10 25.72
C LYS A 356 25.48 11.16 26.87
N CYS A 357 26.25 10.09 27.01
CA CYS A 357 26.06 9.07 28.02
C CYS A 357 26.82 9.45 29.30
N SER A 358 26.10 9.76 30.38
CA SER A 358 26.72 10.05 31.68
C SER A 358 26.83 8.74 32.47
N ILE A 359 28.04 8.43 32.93
CA ILE A 359 28.33 7.25 33.77
C ILE A 359 28.80 7.72 35.15
N LYS A 360 28.95 6.80 36.11
CA LYS A 360 29.30 7.13 37.51
C LYS A 360 30.53 8.03 37.61
N SER A 361 31.52 7.76 36.77
CA SER A 361 32.77 8.50 36.70
C SER A 361 33.04 8.92 35.27
N GLY A 362 32.45 10.05 34.87
CA GLY A 362 32.70 10.69 33.57
C GLY A 362 31.52 10.61 32.59
N ARG A 363 31.82 10.91 31.32
CA ARG A 363 30.82 10.97 30.24
C ARG A 363 31.41 10.43 28.95
N LEU A 364 30.65 9.61 28.23
CA LEU A 364 30.95 9.15 26.88
C LEU A 364 30.09 9.89 25.86
N GLU A 365 30.69 10.36 24.77
CA GLU A 365 29.99 10.92 23.62
C GLU A 365 30.13 9.99 22.42
N PHE A 366 28.99 9.71 21.78
CA PHE A 366 28.92 8.91 20.57
C PHE A 366 27.78 9.37 19.68
N THR A 367 27.85 9.03 18.41
CA THR A 367 26.75 9.22 17.45
C THR A 367 26.27 7.88 16.95
N TYR A 368 24.98 7.75 16.67
CA TYR A 368 24.46 6.60 15.92
C TYR A 368 23.59 7.08 14.77
N THR A 369 23.56 6.30 13.70
CA THR A 369 22.68 6.49 12.54
C THR A 369 21.87 5.24 12.30
N LEU A 370 20.55 5.35 12.35
CA LEU A 370 19.63 4.27 11.98
C LEU A 370 18.86 4.66 10.71
N THR A 371 19.01 3.87 9.66
CA THR A 371 18.29 4.06 8.39
C THR A 371 17.29 2.91 8.21
N CYS A 372 15.99 3.19 8.13
CA CYS A 372 14.99 2.16 7.85
C CYS A 372 15.20 1.52 6.46
N ASP A 373 14.83 0.25 6.33
CA ASP A 373 14.78 -0.40 5.02
C ASP A 373 13.79 0.31 4.06
N PRO A 374 13.97 0.19 2.73
CA PRO A 374 13.06 0.78 1.76
C PRO A 374 11.59 0.46 2.05
N TYR A 375 10.71 1.45 1.84
CA TYR A 375 9.27 1.36 2.09
C TYR A 375 8.87 1.18 3.57
N LEU A 376 9.83 1.12 4.50
CA LEU A 376 9.58 1.25 5.93
C LEU A 376 9.85 2.70 6.35
N THR A 377 8.95 3.26 7.14
CA THR A 377 9.07 4.64 7.61
C THR A 377 8.40 4.81 8.95
N GLY A 378 8.77 5.91 9.61
CA GLY A 378 8.13 6.47 10.78
C GLY A 378 8.84 6.16 12.07
N ASP A 379 8.77 7.13 12.96
CA ASP A 379 9.34 7.03 14.28
C ASP A 379 8.57 6.02 15.11
N ARG A 380 9.30 5.35 16.00
CA ARG A 380 8.72 4.60 17.10
C ARG A 380 8.13 5.61 18.09
N LEU A 381 7.02 6.27 17.72
CA LEU A 381 6.16 7.01 18.65
C LEU A 381 5.37 5.99 19.47
N ALA A 382 6.13 5.21 20.21
CA ALA A 382 5.62 4.25 21.13
C ALA A 382 5.49 4.94 22.49
N LEU A 383 4.28 5.02 22.98
CA LEU A 383 4.04 5.33 24.37
C LEU A 383 4.41 4.10 25.19
N LYS A 384 5.59 4.15 25.80
CA LYS A 384 6.03 3.18 26.80
C LYS A 384 5.45 3.60 28.14
N ILE A 385 4.70 2.70 28.77
CA ILE A 385 4.14 2.88 30.10
C ILE A 385 4.81 1.86 31.01
N GLU A 386 5.48 2.34 32.04
CA GLU A 386 6.08 1.54 33.09
C GLU A 386 5.42 1.87 34.41
N VAL A 387 5.11 0.83 35.19
CA VAL A 387 4.58 0.94 36.54
C VAL A 387 5.69 0.51 37.48
N TRP A 388 6.12 1.41 38.34
CA TRP A 388 7.20 1.20 39.31
C TRP A 388 6.62 1.21 40.72
N ASP A 389 7.16 0.36 41.59
CA ASP A 389 6.95 0.42 43.04
C ASP A 389 8.10 1.21 43.66
N GLU A 390 7.79 2.22 44.46
CA GLU A 390 8.81 3.09 45.07
C GLU A 390 9.28 2.50 46.39
N ASP A 391 10.59 2.27 46.50
CA ASP A 391 11.21 1.57 47.63
C ASP A 391 12.43 2.33 48.17
N TRP A 392 12.70 2.18 49.47
CA TRP A 392 13.79 2.90 50.16
C TRP A 392 15.21 2.61 49.65
N LYS A 393 15.41 1.58 48.82
CA LYS A 393 16.72 1.19 48.26
C LYS A 393 16.73 1.04 46.74
N TYR A 394 15.74 0.38 46.15
CA TYR A 394 15.63 0.19 44.70
C TYR A 394 14.17 0.04 44.30
N ASP A 395 13.71 0.86 43.36
CA ASP A 395 12.35 0.79 42.82
C ASP A 395 12.18 -0.44 41.91
N ASP A 396 11.08 -1.18 42.11
CA ASP A 396 10.79 -2.41 41.38
C ASP A 396 9.87 -2.13 40.17
N LEU A 397 10.23 -2.64 38.99
CA LEU A 397 9.36 -2.57 37.81
C LEU A 397 8.22 -3.60 37.92
N LEU A 398 7.00 -3.14 38.23
CA LEU A 398 5.81 -3.98 38.39
C LEU A 398 5.20 -4.41 37.04
N GLY A 399 5.40 -3.63 35.98
CA GLY A 399 4.91 -3.94 34.64
C GLY A 399 5.30 -2.90 33.60
N SER A 400 5.47 -3.34 32.36
CA SER A 400 5.80 -2.47 31.21
C SER A 400 4.98 -2.88 30.00
N CYS A 401 4.44 -1.90 29.28
CA CYS A 401 3.85 -2.13 27.97
C CYS A 401 4.17 -0.98 27.03
N GLU A 402 4.04 -1.28 25.74
CA GLU A 402 4.35 -0.35 24.66
C GLU A 402 3.15 -0.26 23.72
N LYS A 403 2.73 0.95 23.36
CA LYS A 403 1.65 1.18 22.41
C LYS A 403 2.04 2.23 21.37
N TYR A 404 1.88 1.88 20.09
CA TYR A 404 2.03 2.84 19.01
C TYR A 404 0.90 3.88 19.06
N LEU A 405 1.29 5.15 19.07
CA LEU A 405 0.37 6.27 19.09
C LEU A 405 -0.24 6.49 17.72
N ILE A 406 -1.56 6.69 17.67
CA ILE A 406 -2.31 7.12 16.49
C ILE A 406 -3.13 8.38 16.82
N PRO A 407 -3.37 9.29 15.86
CA PRO A 407 -4.13 10.51 16.11
C PRO A 407 -5.53 10.23 16.65
N GLY A 408 -6.02 11.13 17.51
CA GLY A 408 -7.29 10.98 18.22
C GLY A 408 -7.13 10.47 19.65
N THR A 409 -8.26 10.19 20.30
CA THR A 409 -8.32 9.71 21.69
C THR A 409 -8.52 8.20 21.73
N HIS A 410 -7.62 7.49 22.38
CA HIS A 410 -7.61 6.04 22.45
C HIS A 410 -7.39 5.55 23.88
N THR A 411 -7.92 4.38 24.19
CA THR A 411 -7.76 3.73 25.50
C THR A 411 -7.24 2.32 25.32
N PHE A 412 -6.26 1.91 26.13
CA PHE A 412 -5.75 0.53 26.16
C PHE A 412 -5.36 0.11 27.57
N LYS A 413 -5.28 -1.20 27.82
CA LYS A 413 -4.89 -1.76 29.12
C LYS A 413 -3.47 -2.32 29.06
N CYS A 414 -2.65 -1.88 30.00
CA CYS A 414 -1.29 -2.33 30.24
C CYS A 414 -1.31 -3.40 31.34
N LYS A 415 -0.85 -4.61 31.05
CA LYS A 415 -0.81 -5.69 32.06
C LYS A 415 0.44 -5.53 32.94
N ALA A 416 0.26 -5.72 34.24
CA ALA A 416 1.35 -5.79 35.23
C ALA A 416 1.40 -7.18 35.87
N THR A 417 2.47 -7.47 36.61
CA THR A 417 2.71 -8.76 37.25
C THR A 417 1.57 -9.18 38.17
N ARG A 418 0.88 -8.20 38.80
CA ARG A 418 -0.36 -8.38 39.56
C ARG A 418 -1.37 -7.28 39.22
N GLY A 419 -2.12 -7.47 38.13
CA GLY A 419 -3.18 -6.55 37.70
C GLY A 419 -2.84 -5.81 36.40
N GLY A 420 -3.20 -4.52 36.32
CA GLY A 420 -2.87 -3.69 35.16
C GLY A 420 -3.39 -2.27 35.28
N VAL A 421 -2.86 -1.38 34.45
CA VAL A 421 -3.27 0.02 34.37
C VAL A 421 -4.01 0.27 33.06
N GLU A 422 -5.11 1.01 33.12
CA GLU A 422 -5.79 1.49 31.91
C GLU A 422 -5.24 2.86 31.54
N VAL A 423 -4.79 2.98 30.30
CA VAL A 423 -4.10 4.16 29.78
C VAL A 423 -4.99 4.77 28.71
N LYS A 424 -5.42 6.01 28.95
CA LYS A 424 -6.11 6.85 27.96
C LYS A 424 -5.15 7.91 27.48
N TYR A 425 -4.95 7.99 26.16
CA TYR A 425 -4.12 9.02 25.54
C TYR A 425 -4.90 9.77 24.46
N THR A 426 -4.47 11.00 24.18
CA THR A 426 -4.93 11.77 23.03
C THR A 426 -3.72 12.28 22.27
N LEU A 427 -3.64 11.97 20.98
CA LEU A 427 -2.62 12.50 20.08
C LEU A 427 -3.27 13.50 19.11
N THR A 428 -2.80 14.74 19.14
CA THR A 428 -3.23 15.80 18.22
C THR A 428 -2.07 16.11 17.28
N CYS A 429 -2.33 16.11 15.98
CA CYS A 429 -1.33 16.52 14.99
C CYS A 429 -1.16 18.04 15.00
N ASP A 430 0.04 18.52 14.67
CA ASP A 430 0.26 19.94 14.43
C ASP A 430 -0.63 20.44 13.28
N PRO A 431 -0.94 21.75 13.24
CA PRO A 431 -1.74 22.34 12.18
C PRO A 431 -1.22 21.93 10.78
N TYR A 432 -2.15 21.62 9.88
CA TYR A 432 -1.86 21.17 8.51
C TYR A 432 -1.19 19.80 8.39
N LEU A 433 -1.05 19.03 9.48
CA LEU A 433 -0.55 17.65 9.43
C LEU A 433 -1.67 16.64 9.73
N ILE A 434 -1.71 15.58 8.94
CA ILE A 434 -2.65 14.46 9.02
C ILE A 434 -1.97 13.11 8.82
N GLY A 435 -2.77 12.05 8.89
CA GLY A 435 -2.31 10.66 8.77
C GLY A 435 -1.84 10.10 10.10
N GLU A 436 -1.67 8.77 10.16
CA GLU A 436 -1.43 8.01 11.40
C GLU A 436 -0.16 8.39 12.18
N LYS A 437 0.75 9.14 11.57
CA LYS A 437 2.00 9.63 12.18
C LYS A 437 2.11 11.15 12.18
N CYS A 438 1.00 11.86 11.92
CA CYS A 438 0.99 13.32 11.76
C CYS A 438 2.05 13.83 10.78
N SER A 439 2.27 13.10 9.67
CA SER A 439 3.37 13.37 8.74
C SER A 439 2.91 13.72 7.32
N ARG A 440 1.61 13.71 7.05
CA ARG A 440 1.04 14.05 5.75
C ARG A 440 0.50 15.47 5.78
N TYR A 441 0.93 16.31 4.85
CA TYR A 441 0.44 17.68 4.77
C TYR A 441 -1.01 17.72 4.25
N GLN A 442 -1.92 18.31 5.03
CA GLN A 442 -3.24 18.75 4.60
C GLN A 442 -3.25 20.27 4.49
N PRO A 443 -3.13 20.82 3.27
CA PRO A 443 -3.33 22.25 3.08
C PRO A 443 -4.79 22.61 3.43
N SER A 444 -4.95 23.64 4.26
CA SER A 444 -6.22 24.37 4.40
C SER A 444 -6.28 25.47 3.33
N PRO A 445 -7.46 25.83 2.80
CA PRO A 445 -7.62 27.10 2.09
C PRO A 445 -7.16 28.29 2.93
#